data_AF-A0A5R2MRZ2-F1
#
_entry.id   AF-A0A5R2MRZ2-F1
#
_cell.length_a   1.000
_cell.length_b   1.000
_cell.length_c   1.000
_cell.angle_alpha   90.00
_cell.angle_beta   90.00
_cell.angle_gamma   90.00
#
_symmetry.space_group_name_H-M   'P 1'
#
loop_
_entity.id
_entity.type
_entity.pdbx_description
1 polymer ?
#
loop_
_entity_poly.entity_id
_entity_poly.type
_entity_poly.pdbx_seq_one_letter_code
_entity_poly.pdbx_strand_id
1 'polypeptide(L)'
;AVGRAHFIDYLEALEAGRIDGNADPVVTRPALAIYFSDARGGLAHTGFDRTIDDLAKAARLFGVAIFSQKNAYTCGALGYFTGRLAAQGLVSF
;
A
#
# COMPACT_ATOMS: atom_id res chain seq x y z
N ALA A 1 6.21 8.50 -16.76
CA ALA A 1 5.75 8.83 -15.39
C ALA A 1 4.23 8.69 -15.35
N VAL A 2 3.71 7.71 -14.63
CA VAL A 2 2.27 7.34 -14.67
C VAL A 2 1.38 8.22 -13.77
N GLY A 3 1.92 8.87 -12.73
CA GLY A 3 1.10 9.55 -11.72
C GLY A 3 0.22 10.71 -12.24
N ARG A 4 0.82 11.71 -12.91
CA ARG A 4 0.09 12.93 -13.30
C ARG A 4 -0.95 12.69 -14.39
N ALA A 5 -0.67 11.78 -15.33
CA ALA A 5 -1.57 11.51 -16.45
C ALA A 5 -2.89 10.85 -16.01
N HIS A 6 -2.85 10.06 -14.93
CA HIS A 6 -4.01 9.35 -14.40
C HIS A 6 -4.76 10.12 -13.31
N PHE A 7 -4.34 11.33 -12.96
CA PHE A 7 -4.97 12.06 -11.86
C PHE A 7 -6.47 12.29 -12.09
N ILE A 8 -6.88 12.62 -13.32
CA ILE A 8 -8.29 12.78 -13.67
C ILE A 8 -9.05 11.45 -13.56
N ASP A 9 -8.46 10.34 -14.02
CA ASP A 9 -9.06 9.00 -13.90
C ASP A 9 -9.37 8.64 -12.42
N TYR A 10 -8.49 9.04 -11.50
CA TYR A 10 -8.69 8.83 -10.06
C TYR A 10 -9.79 9.72 -9.49
N LEU A 11 -9.88 10.99 -9.92
CA LEU A 11 -10.98 11.87 -9.50
C LEU A 11 -12.32 11.35 -9.99
N GLU A 12 -12.41 10.92 -11.25
CA GLU A 12 -13.62 10.31 -11.80
C GLU A 12 -13.97 8.99 -11.10
N ALA A 13 -12.97 8.20 -10.72
CA ALA A 13 -13.19 6.97 -9.96
C ALA A 13 -13.69 7.25 -8.53
N LEU A 14 -13.22 8.32 -7.90
CA LEU A 14 -13.72 8.79 -6.62
C LEU A 14 -15.16 9.28 -6.72
N GLU A 15 -15.47 10.12 -7.70
CA GLU A 15 -16.83 10.63 -7.93
C GLU A 15 -17.81 9.51 -8.26
N ALA A 16 -17.40 8.53 -9.08
CA ALA A 16 -18.20 7.37 -9.45
C ALA A 16 -18.29 6.30 -8.34
N GLY A 17 -17.68 6.51 -7.17
CA GLY A 17 -17.71 5.56 -6.04
C GLY A 17 -16.90 4.27 -6.25
N ARG A 18 -16.03 4.23 -7.28
CA ARG A 18 -15.07 3.13 -7.49
C ARG A 18 -13.88 3.22 -6.53
N ILE A 19 -13.61 4.42 -6.01
CA ILE A 19 -12.77 4.66 -4.84
C ILE A 19 -13.68 5.13 -3.73
N ASP A 20 -13.67 4.45 -2.59
CA ASP A 20 -14.30 4.97 -1.38
C ASP A 20 -13.35 5.99 -0.73
N GLY A 21 -13.68 7.27 -0.84
CA GLY A 21 -12.91 8.38 -0.26
C GLY A 21 -12.91 8.42 1.27
N ASN A 22 -13.80 7.69 1.92
CA ASN A 22 -13.88 7.57 3.37
C ASN A 22 -13.36 6.21 3.88
N ALA A 23 -12.86 5.36 3.00
CA ALA A 23 -12.37 4.04 3.38
C ALA A 23 -11.19 4.16 4.35
N ASP A 24 -11.33 3.49 5.48
CA ASP A 24 -10.28 3.33 6.47
C ASP A 24 -9.69 1.92 6.40
N PRO A 25 -8.45 1.73 5.92
CA PRO A 25 -7.89 0.41 5.72
C PRO A 25 -7.72 -0.32 7.06
N VAL A 26 -8.12 -1.59 7.08
CA VAL A 26 -7.90 -2.48 8.23
C VAL A 26 -6.62 -3.25 7.99
N VAL A 27 -5.64 -3.06 8.87
CA VAL A 27 -4.39 -3.82 8.85
C VAL A 27 -4.40 -4.83 9.98
N THR A 28 -4.13 -6.09 9.65
CA THR A 28 -3.89 -7.16 10.62
C THR A 28 -2.48 -7.72 10.45
N ARG A 29 -2.01 -8.42 11.49
CA ARG A 29 -0.68 -9.05 11.51
C ARG A 29 -0.84 -10.54 11.83
N PRO A 30 -1.22 -11.38 10.85
CA PRO A 30 -1.49 -12.80 11.09
C PRO A 30 -0.24 -13.60 11.49
N ALA A 31 0.95 -13.08 11.21
CA ALA A 31 2.21 -13.65 11.67
C ALA A 31 3.24 -12.52 11.90
N LEU A 32 4.32 -12.79 12.63
CA LEU A 32 5.31 -11.79 13.02
C LEU A 32 5.90 -11.02 11.82
N ALA A 33 6.08 -11.67 10.68
CA ALA A 33 6.64 -11.06 9.47
C ALA A 33 5.58 -10.78 8.37
N ILE A 34 4.28 -10.91 8.66
CA ILE A 34 3.22 -10.78 7.65
C ILE A 34 2.23 -9.70 8.07
N TYR A 35 2.04 -8.72 7.20
CA TYR A 35 1.09 -7.63 7.31
C TYR A 35 0.03 -7.80 6.23
N PHE A 36 -1.24 -7.81 6.62
CA PHE A 36 -2.36 -7.94 5.71
C PHE A 36 -3.24 -6.70 5.79
N SER A 37 -3.46 -6.03 4.65
CA SER A 37 -4.30 -4.84 4.55
C SER A 37 -5.56 -5.11 3.73
N ASP A 38 -6.72 -4.85 4.31
CA ASP A 38 -7.96 -4.68 3.56
C ASP A 38 -8.17 -3.18 3.34
N ALA A 39 -8.04 -2.71 2.09
CA ALA A 39 -8.19 -1.29 1.78
C ALA A 39 -9.66 -0.83 1.72
N ARG A 40 -10.63 -1.76 1.83
CA ARG A 40 -12.06 -1.47 1.94
C ARG A 40 -12.62 -0.54 0.85
N GLY A 41 -12.13 -0.69 -0.38
CA GLY A 41 -12.51 0.12 -1.53
C GLY A 41 -11.71 1.42 -1.69
N GLY A 42 -10.79 1.71 -0.76
CA GLY A 42 -9.94 2.88 -0.79
C GLY A 42 -8.68 2.75 -1.65
N LEU A 43 -7.78 3.71 -1.49
CA LEU A 43 -6.50 3.74 -2.19
C LEU A 43 -5.54 2.66 -1.66
N ALA A 44 -4.78 2.06 -2.57
CA ALA A 44 -3.75 1.06 -2.25
C ALA A 44 -2.61 1.57 -1.35
N HIS A 45 -2.47 2.88 -1.20
CA HIS A 45 -1.35 3.54 -0.54
C HIS A 45 -1.55 3.63 0.98
N THR A 46 -2.77 3.92 1.44
CA THR A 46 -3.04 4.29 2.83
C THR A 46 -2.67 3.17 3.83
N GLY A 47 -3.00 1.91 3.51
CA GLY A 47 -2.66 0.77 4.36
C GLY A 47 -1.16 0.50 4.43
N PHE A 48 -0.46 0.65 3.31
CA PHE A 48 1.00 0.53 3.25
C PHE A 48 1.69 1.68 4.01
N ASP A 49 1.25 2.92 3.80
CA ASP A 49 1.84 4.10 4.43
C ASP A 49 1.78 4.03 5.96
N ARG A 50 0.72 3.44 6.51
CA ARG A 50 0.57 3.20 7.96
C ARG A 50 1.49 2.12 8.52
N THR A 51 2.02 1.24 7.68
CA THR A 51 2.68 0.01 8.10
C THR A 51 4.14 -0.09 7.67
N ILE A 52 4.59 0.77 6.76
CA ILE A 52 5.92 0.69 6.13
C ILE A 52 7.06 0.61 7.15
N ASP A 53 7.02 1.40 8.22
CA ASP A 53 8.09 1.41 9.22
C ASP A 53 8.13 0.11 10.04
N ASP A 54 6.97 -0.45 10.37
CA ASP A 54 6.89 -1.71 11.10
C ASP A 54 7.22 -2.90 10.20
N LEU A 55 6.80 -2.85 8.93
CA LEU A 55 7.18 -3.80 7.90
C LEU A 55 8.71 -3.83 7.71
N ALA A 56 9.34 -2.66 7.63
CA ALA A 56 10.79 -2.53 7.51
C ALA A 56 11.52 -3.03 8.76
N LYS A 57 11.03 -2.72 9.96
CA LYS A 57 11.56 -3.29 11.22
C LYS A 57 11.46 -4.81 11.22
N ALA A 58 10.32 -5.37 10.83
CA ALA A 58 10.12 -6.82 10.76
C ALA A 58 11.08 -7.46 9.74
N ALA A 59 11.30 -6.84 8.58
CA ALA A 59 12.24 -7.34 7.58
C ALA A 59 13.67 -7.39 8.11
N ARG A 60 14.12 -6.38 8.87
CA ARG A 60 15.45 -6.40 9.51
C ARG A 60 15.57 -7.45 10.60
N LEU A 61 14.52 -7.61 11.40
CA LEU A 61 14.53 -8.53 12.54
C LEU A 61 14.47 -10.00 12.11
N PHE A 62 13.67 -10.30 11.09
CA PHE A 62 13.39 -11.68 10.66
C PHE A 62 14.06 -12.04 9.32
N GLY A 63 14.78 -11.11 8.70
CA GLY A 63 15.39 -11.28 7.36
C GLY A 63 14.42 -11.09 6.19
N VAL A 64 13.10 -11.16 6.44
CA VAL A 64 12.05 -10.96 5.44
C VAL A 64 10.78 -10.43 6.12
N ALA A 65 9.99 -9.66 5.38
CA ALA A 65 8.61 -9.36 5.75
C ALA A 65 7.73 -9.28 4.49
N ILE A 66 6.45 -9.56 4.65
CA ILE A 66 5.46 -9.63 3.58
C ILE A 66 4.35 -8.62 3.88
N PHE A 67 4.05 -7.76 2.92
CA PHE A 67 2.83 -6.95 2.90
C PHE A 67 1.90 -7.50 1.82
N SER A 68 0.70 -7.91 2.22
CA SER A 68 -0.35 -8.37 1.31
C SER A 68 -1.56 -7.46 1.44
N GLN A 69 -2.23 -7.16 0.33
CA GLN A 69 -3.37 -6.26 0.32
C GLN A 69 -4.49 -6.77 -0.59
N LYS A 70 -5.74 -6.50 -0.19
CA LYS A 70 -6.94 -6.71 -1.00
C LYS A 70 -7.87 -5.50 -0.98
N ASN A 71 -8.88 -5.52 -1.85
CA ASN A 71 -9.96 -4.53 -1.93
C ASN A 71 -9.45 -3.08 -2.08
N ALA A 72 -8.33 -2.89 -2.78
CA ALA A 72 -7.81 -1.57 -3.09
C ALA A 72 -8.16 -1.19 -4.52
N TYR A 73 -8.33 0.10 -4.77
CA TYR A 73 -8.27 0.65 -6.11
C TYR A 73 -6.85 0.53 -6.68
N THR A 74 -6.70 0.66 -8.01
CA THR A 74 -5.39 0.55 -8.67
C THR A 74 -4.34 1.47 -8.03
N CYS A 75 -3.10 1.00 -7.96
CA CYS A 75 -2.00 1.71 -7.31
C CYS A 75 -1.22 2.66 -8.25
N GLY A 76 -1.46 2.59 -9.56
CA GLY A 76 -0.71 3.37 -10.53
C GLY A 76 0.78 2.97 -10.56
N ALA A 77 1.64 3.78 -9.95
CA ALA A 77 3.08 3.53 -9.93
C ALA A 77 3.47 2.48 -8.89
N LEU A 78 3.53 1.20 -9.28
CA LEU A 78 3.95 0.11 -8.37
C LEU A 78 5.35 0.35 -7.75
N GLY A 79 6.24 1.06 -8.45
CA GLY A 79 7.55 1.45 -7.91
C GLY A 79 7.50 2.42 -6.71
N TYR A 80 6.35 3.03 -6.39
CA TYR A 80 6.17 3.84 -5.18
C TYR A 80 6.49 3.04 -3.92
N PHE A 81 5.95 1.82 -3.81
CA PHE A 81 6.09 0.97 -2.62
C PHE A 81 7.54 0.52 -2.45
N THR A 82 8.11 -0.05 -3.51
CA THR A 82 9.48 -0.58 -3.47
C THR A 82 10.52 0.52 -3.35
N GLY A 83 10.31 1.68 -3.99
CA GLY A 83 11.17 2.85 -3.87
C GLY A 83 11.22 3.40 -2.44
N ARG A 84 10.09 3.38 -1.72
CA ARG A 84 10.06 3.80 -0.32
C ARG A 84 10.76 2.81 0.62
N LEU A 85 10.69 1.51 0.36
CA LEU A 85 11.48 0.51 1.10
C LEU A 85 12.98 0.60 0.76
N ALA A 86 13.32 0.89 -0.49
CA ALA A 86 14.69 1.14 -0.92
C ALA A 86 15.29 2.39 -0.27
N ALA A 87 14.49 3.45 -0.07
CA ALA A 87 14.91 4.61 0.73
C ALA A 87 15.22 4.27 2.20
N GLN A 88 14.70 3.15 2.69
CA GLN A 88 15.07 2.57 3.99
C GLN A 88 16.22 1.54 3.88
N GLY A 89 16.87 1.37 2.73
CA GLY A 89 17.96 0.41 2.55
C GLY A 89 17.51 -1.05 2.49
N LEU A 90 16.27 -1.31 2.10
CA LEU A 90 15.73 -2.66 1.91
C LEU A 90 15.52 -2.94 0.42
N VAL A 91 15.66 -4.21 0.03
CA VAL A 91 15.23 -4.71 -1.28
C VAL A 91 13.82 -5.30 -1.18
N SER A 92 12.99 -5.08 -2.19
CA SER A 92 11.60 -5.54 -2.23
C SER A 92 11.13 -5.76 -3.67
N PHE A 93 10.13 -6.62 -3.86
CA PHE A 93 9.56 -6.99 -5.16
C PHE A 93 8.05 -7.24 -5.03
#